data_AF-A0AAN2QX05-F1
#
_entry.id   AF-A0AAN2QX05-F1
#
_cell.length_a   1.000
_cell.length_b   1.000
_cell.length_c   1.000
_cell.angle_alpha   90.00
_cell.angle_beta   90.00
_cell.angle_gamma   90.00
#
_symmetry.space_group_name_H-M   'P 1'
#
loop_
_entity.id
_entity.type
_entity.pdbx_description
1 polymer ?
#
loop_
_entity_poly.entity_id
_entity_poly.type
_entity_poly.pdbx_seq_one_letter_code
_entity_poly.pdbx_strand_id
1 'polypeptide(L)'
;MTIQFSLSLLKPQTQTPLDITLRAVTHQIEVQKYTLVSAHTDHVILKNNEEKLMKLTVYKNRLQISAVGAGQVIMAQNISQLTVFDRTTYLELEVVNCQGQKASGLLYLKKGGNRV
;
A
#
# COMPACT_ATOMS: atom_id res chain seq x y z
N MET A 1 -1.05 -22.12 -26.77
CA MET A 1 -1.07 -20.97 -27.68
C MET A 1 -0.82 -19.74 -26.83
N THR A 2 0.33 -19.09 -26.96
CA THR A 2 0.72 -17.97 -26.09
C THR A 2 0.77 -16.72 -26.95
N ILE A 3 -0.12 -15.77 -26.66
CA ILE A 3 -0.13 -14.47 -27.33
C ILE A 3 0.76 -13.55 -26.49
N GLN A 4 1.80 -13.00 -27.10
CA GLN A 4 2.71 -12.04 -26.47
C GLN A 4 2.45 -10.66 -27.10
N PHE A 5 1.97 -9.71 -26.29
CA PHE A 5 1.80 -8.32 -26.71
C PHE A 5 3.12 -7.57 -26.46
N SER A 6 3.74 -7.06 -27.53
CA SER A 6 4.82 -6.06 -27.44
C SER A 6 4.29 -4.72 -27.94
N LEU A 7 4.11 -3.76 -27.04
CA LEU A 7 3.79 -2.37 -27.38
C LEU A 7 5.10 -1.59 -27.56
N SER A 8 5.62 -1.56 -28.78
CA SER A 8 6.90 -0.95 -29.16
C SER A 8 6.95 0.59 -29.12
N LEU A 9 6.07 1.27 -28.36
CA LEU A 9 5.96 2.75 -28.39
C LEU A 9 5.74 3.41 -27.01
N LEU A 10 5.85 2.70 -25.90
CA LEU A 10 5.90 3.34 -24.58
C LEU A 10 7.30 3.95 -24.38
N LYS A 11 7.43 5.23 -24.71
CA LYS A 11 8.57 6.07 -24.31
C LYS A 11 8.80 5.94 -22.80
N PRO A 12 10.06 5.98 -22.33
CA PRO A 12 10.44 5.59 -20.98
C PRO A 12 9.63 6.34 -19.93
N GLN A 13 9.20 5.54 -18.94
CA GLN A 13 8.59 5.93 -17.69
C GLN A 13 9.18 7.24 -17.17
N THR A 14 8.42 8.34 -17.26
CA THR A 14 8.53 9.36 -16.24
C THR A 14 8.18 8.67 -14.94
N GLN A 15 9.17 8.52 -14.06
CA GLN A 15 8.95 7.95 -12.73
C GLN A 15 7.86 8.80 -12.06
N THR A 16 6.69 8.19 -11.83
CA THR A 16 5.55 8.90 -11.23
C THR A 16 6.02 9.54 -9.93
N PRO A 17 5.75 10.84 -9.71
CA PRO A 17 6.11 11.51 -8.47
C PRO A 17 5.60 10.73 -7.26
N LEU A 18 6.43 10.64 -6.22
CA LEU A 18 6.18 9.77 -5.07
C LEU A 18 4.86 10.10 -4.35
N ASP A 19 4.50 11.38 -4.31
CA ASP A 19 3.24 11.88 -3.75
C ASP A 19 2.02 11.40 -4.55
N ILE A 20 2.11 11.40 -5.89
CA ILE A 20 1.07 10.88 -6.77
C ILE A 20 0.95 9.36 -6.63
N THR A 21 2.08 8.65 -6.55
CA THR A 21 2.11 7.22 -6.28
C THR A 21 1.45 6.90 -4.94
N LEU A 22 1.83 7.59 -3.86
CA LEU A 22 1.26 7.34 -2.55
C LEU A 22 -0.25 7.63 -2.53
N ARG A 23 -0.70 8.71 -3.19
CA ARG A 23 -2.13 9.01 -3.32
C ARG A 23 -2.91 7.90 -4.05
N ALA A 24 -2.33 7.34 -5.11
CA ALA A 24 -2.95 6.22 -5.82
C ALA A 24 -3.03 4.98 -4.92
N VAL A 25 -1.98 4.71 -4.14
CA VAL A 25 -1.95 3.60 -3.18
C VAL A 25 -3.03 3.78 -2.11
N THR A 26 -3.11 4.93 -1.44
CA THR A 26 -4.11 5.15 -0.39
C THR A 26 -5.53 5.02 -0.94
N HIS A 27 -5.81 5.64 -2.09
CA HIS A 27 -7.11 5.53 -2.75
C HIS A 27 -7.47 4.08 -3.10
N GLN A 28 -6.53 3.29 -3.63
CA GLN A 28 -6.78 1.89 -3.95
C GLN A 28 -7.15 1.07 -2.70
N ILE A 29 -6.47 1.30 -1.57
CA ILE A 29 -6.77 0.61 -0.31
C ILE A 29 -8.18 0.99 0.18
N GLU A 30 -8.54 2.27 0.11
CA GLU A 30 -9.86 2.76 0.51
C GLU A 30 -10.98 2.16 -0.34
N VAL A 31 -10.79 2.10 -1.67
CA VAL A 31 -11.76 1.52 -2.62
C VAL A 31 -11.94 0.01 -2.40
N GLN A 32 -10.88 -0.70 -2.01
CA GLN A 32 -10.95 -2.13 -1.71
C GLN A 32 -11.65 -2.43 -0.38
N LYS A 33 -12.07 -1.40 0.38
CA LYS A 33 -12.85 -1.48 1.62
C LYS A 33 -12.17 -2.34 2.70
N TYR A 34 -10.85 -2.32 2.77
CA TYR A 34 -10.15 -2.95 3.88
C TYR A 34 -10.61 -2.35 5.22
N THR A 35 -10.58 -3.18 6.24
CA THR A 35 -10.83 -2.77 7.62
C THR A 35 -9.51 -2.78 8.39
N LEU A 36 -9.26 -1.73 9.16
CA LEU A 36 -8.08 -1.62 10.00
C LEU A 36 -8.19 -2.58 11.20
N VAL A 37 -7.20 -3.44 11.39
CA VAL A 37 -7.08 -4.33 12.56
C VAL A 37 -6.10 -3.75 13.57
N SER A 38 -4.89 -3.43 13.14
CA SER A 38 -3.87 -2.77 13.96
C SER A 38 -2.92 -1.94 13.09
N ALA A 39 -2.31 -0.92 13.69
CA ALA A 39 -1.27 -0.11 13.09
C ALA A 39 0.02 -0.22 13.90
N HIS A 40 1.14 -0.41 13.20
CA HIS A 40 2.48 -0.45 13.77
C HIS A 40 3.36 0.52 12.98
N THR A 41 4.47 0.97 13.55
CA THR A 41 5.30 2.03 12.96
C THR A 41 5.76 1.71 11.53
N ASP A 42 6.02 0.45 11.18
CA ASP A 42 6.55 0.02 9.88
C ASP A 42 5.53 -0.73 9.00
N HIS A 43 4.33 -1.00 9.53
CA HIS A 43 3.32 -1.78 8.83
C HIS A 43 1.90 -1.61 9.38
N VAL A 44 0.92 -1.93 8.54
CA VAL A 44 -0.50 -1.94 8.93
C VAL A 44 -1.06 -3.34 8.74
N ILE A 45 -1.81 -3.83 9.74
CA ILE A 45 -2.59 -5.06 9.62
C ILE A 45 -4.02 -4.69 9.24
N LEU A 46 -4.45 -5.25 8.13
CA LEU A 46 -5.73 -5.01 7.48
C LEU A 46 -6.53 -6.32 7.43
N LYS A 47 -7.84 -6.20 7.29
CA LYS A 47 -8.75 -7.31 6.99
C LYS A 47 -9.47 -7.01 5.68
N ASN A 48 -9.46 -7.97 4.75
CA ASN A 48 -10.22 -7.85 3.50
C ASN A 48 -11.70 -8.27 3.70
N ASN A 49 -12.50 -8.18 2.64
CA ASN A 49 -13.92 -8.57 2.66
C ASN A 49 -14.15 -10.09 2.86
N GLU A 50 -13.11 -10.91 2.72
CA GLU A 50 -13.15 -12.36 2.99
C GLU A 50 -12.67 -12.69 4.41
N GLU A 51 -12.60 -11.69 5.28
CA GLU A 51 -12.11 -11.81 6.66
C GLU A 51 -10.64 -12.27 6.77
N LYS A 52 -9.87 -12.24 5.68
CA LYS A 52 -8.44 -12.61 5.66
C LYS A 52 -7.58 -11.46 6.15
N LEU A 53 -6.61 -11.79 7.01
CA LEU A 53 -5.59 -10.87 7.48
C LEU A 53 -4.57 -10.57 6.38
N MET A 54 -4.30 -9.28 6.22
CA MET A 54 -3.44 -8.69 5.21
C MET A 54 -2.44 -7.77 5.91
N LYS A 55 -1.21 -7.70 5.41
CA LYS A 55 -0.17 -6.82 5.92
C LYS A 55 0.28 -5.86 4.84
N LEU A 56 0.04 -4.56 5.05
CA LEU A 56 0.64 -3.48 4.26
C LEU A 56 2.03 -3.17 4.84
N THR A 57 3.08 -3.37 4.05
CA THR A 57 4.47 -3.16 4.50
C THR A 57 5.39 -2.93 3.31
N VAL A 58 6.63 -2.55 3.59
CA VAL A 58 7.70 -2.51 2.59
C VAL A 58 8.47 -3.83 2.62
N TYR A 59 8.58 -4.49 1.47
CA TYR A 59 9.37 -5.70 1.32
C TYR A 59 10.10 -5.70 -0.03
N LYS A 60 11.43 -5.89 0.00
CA LYS A 60 12.30 -5.86 -1.18
C LYS A 60 12.08 -4.61 -2.04
N ASN A 61 12.14 -3.45 -1.41
CA ASN A 61 11.95 -2.12 -2.03
C ASN A 61 10.58 -1.90 -2.69
N ARG A 62 9.55 -2.60 -2.21
CA ARG A 62 8.18 -2.50 -2.73
C ARG A 62 7.23 -2.30 -1.58
N LEU A 63 6.38 -1.27 -1.69
CA LEU A 63 5.21 -1.17 -0.85
C LEU A 63 4.18 -2.18 -1.36
N GLN A 64 3.80 -3.12 -0.51
CA GLN A 64 2.93 -4.22 -0.90
C GLN A 64 1.94 -4.58 0.20
N ILE A 65 0.81 -5.15 -0.22
CA ILE A 65 -0.11 -5.84 0.67
C ILE A 65 0.10 -7.34 0.47
N SER A 66 0.37 -8.06 1.55
CA SER A 66 0.55 -9.51 1.51
C SER A 66 -0.37 -10.19 2.51
N ALA A 67 -0.97 -11.31 2.10
CA ALA A 67 -1.68 -12.22 3.00
C ALA A 67 -0.94 -13.55 3.11
N VAL A 68 -1.05 -14.17 4.28
CA VAL A 68 -0.59 -15.56 4.46
C VAL A 68 -1.42 -16.47 3.55
N GLY A 69 -0.76 -17.15 2.61
CA GLY A 69 -1.39 -18.13 1.72
C GLY A 69 -2.23 -17.56 0.56
N ALA A 70 -2.33 -16.23 0.39
CA ALA A 70 -3.18 -15.63 -0.65
C ALA A 70 -2.44 -14.69 -1.64
N GLY A 71 -1.11 -14.72 -1.63
CA GLY A 71 -0.28 -13.95 -2.55
C GLY A 71 0.01 -12.52 -2.07
N GLN A 72 0.55 -11.71 -2.98
CA GLN A 72 1.01 -10.35 -2.71
C GLN A 72 0.53 -9.40 -3.81
N VAL A 73 0.09 -8.21 -3.43
CA VAL A 73 -0.25 -7.11 -4.32
C VAL A 73 0.82 -6.03 -4.17
N ILE A 74 1.56 -5.77 -5.25
CA ILE A 74 2.56 -4.70 -5.28
C ILE A 74 1.82 -3.39 -5.57
N MET A 75 1.86 -2.46 -4.61
CA MET A 75 1.16 -1.18 -4.69
C MET A 75 2.08 -0.09 -5.25
N ALA A 76 3.36 -0.10 -4.85
CA ALA A 76 4.38 0.80 -5.39
C ALA A 76 5.76 0.13 -5.38
N GLN A 77 6.59 0.50 -6.35
CA GLN A 77 8.01 0.10 -6.44
C GLN A 77 8.92 1.25 -6.00
N ASN A 78 10.20 0.94 -5.79
CA ASN A 78 11.22 1.89 -5.35
C ASN A 78 10.93 2.53 -4.00
N ILE A 79 10.24 1.83 -3.10
CA ILE A 79 9.94 2.31 -1.74
C ILE A 79 10.89 1.62 -0.77
N SER A 80 11.73 2.38 -0.08
CA SER A 80 12.69 1.87 0.90
C SER A 80 12.12 1.77 2.31
N GLN A 81 11.17 2.65 2.65
CA GLN A 81 10.60 2.72 3.99
C GLN A 81 9.13 3.13 3.97
N LEU A 82 8.37 2.58 4.92
CA LEU A 82 7.04 3.02 5.32
C LEU A 82 7.11 3.37 6.82
N THR A 83 6.56 4.53 7.17
CA THR A 83 6.30 4.93 8.55
C THR A 83 4.82 5.20 8.71
N VAL A 84 4.21 4.66 9.75
CA VAL A 84 2.78 4.80 10.03
C VAL A 84 2.59 5.53 11.36
N PHE A 85 1.77 6.57 11.34
CA PHE A 85 1.29 7.23 12.53
C PHE A 85 -0.20 6.95 12.68
N ASP A 86 -0.57 6.24 13.76
CA ASP A 86 -1.96 6.00 14.11
C ASP A 86 -2.56 7.29 14.70
N ARG A 87 -3.48 7.91 13.96
CA ARG A 87 -4.27 9.05 14.43
C ARG A 87 -5.66 8.54 14.77
N THR A 88 -6.36 9.24 15.67
CA THR A 88 -7.66 8.80 16.21
C THR A 88 -8.67 8.39 15.13
N THR A 89 -8.69 9.08 13.98
CA THR A 89 -9.66 8.91 12.89
C THR A 89 -9.08 8.43 11.56
N TYR A 90 -7.75 8.42 11.38
CA TYR A 90 -7.08 8.04 10.13
C TYR A 90 -5.65 7.56 10.41
N LEU A 91 -5.03 6.91 9.42
CA LEU A 91 -3.60 6.64 9.45
C LEU A 91 -2.87 7.66 8.60
N GLU A 92 -1.80 8.23 9.12
CA GLU A 92 -0.85 9.00 8.32
C GLU A 92 0.27 8.07 7.90
N LEU A 93 0.44 7.91 6.59
CA LEU A 93 1.50 7.12 5.99
C LEU A 93 2.57 8.05 5.45
N GLU A 94 3.80 7.90 5.92
CA GLU A 94 4.98 8.48 5.29
C GLU A 94 5.74 7.37 4.56
N VAL A 95 6.09 7.59 3.30
CA VAL A 95 6.95 6.69 2.54
C VAL A 95 8.21 7.40 2.11
N VAL A 96 9.31 6.67 2.11
CA VAL A 96 10.60 7.11 1.56
C VAL A 96 10.92 6.24 0.37
N ASN A 97 11.32 6.84 -0.75
CA ASN A 97 11.78 6.09 -1.90
C ASN A 97 13.28 5.74 -1.81
N CYS A 98 13.76 4.90 -2.72
CA CYS A 98 15.17 4.51 -2.76
C CYS A 98 16.13 5.68 -3.04
N GLN A 99 15.62 6.82 -3.53
CA GLN A 99 16.36 8.06 -3.75
C GLN A 99 16.34 9.00 -2.53
N GLY A 100 15.70 8.60 -1.42
CA GLY A 100 15.60 9.39 -0.19
C GLY A 100 14.51 10.48 -0.22
N GLN A 101 13.70 10.55 -1.28
CA GLN A 101 12.56 11.46 -1.34
C GLN A 101 11.45 10.94 -0.42
N LYS A 102 10.74 11.87 0.22
CA LYS A 102 9.66 11.56 1.15
C LYS A 102 8.32 12.05 0.62
N ALA A 103 7.26 11.29 0.90
CA ALA A 103 5.89 11.73 0.71
C ALA A 103 5.03 11.24 1.85
N SER A 104 4.02 12.04 2.21
CA SER A 104 3.03 11.70 3.21
C SER A 104 1.63 11.68 2.62
N GLY A 105 0.80 10.79 3.13
CA GLY A 105 -0.56 10.56 2.65
C GLY A 105 -1.46 10.10 3.78
N LEU A 106 -2.74 10.42 3.67
CA LEU A 106 -3.74 10.02 4.64
C LEU A 106 -4.45 8.77 4.12
N LEU A 107 -4.71 7.83 5.03
CA LEU A 107 -5.43 6.60 4.75
C LEU A 107 -6.62 6.49 5.70
N TYR A 108 -7.83 6.53 5.13
CA TYR A 108 -9.07 6.44 5.88
C TYR A 108 -9.61 5.02 5.82
N LEU A 109 -9.64 4.34 6.98
CA LEU A 109 -10.15 2.98 7.09
C LEU A 109 -11.21 2.89 8.18
N LYS A 110 -12.20 2.01 7.98
CA LYS A 110 -13.07 1.61 9.08
C LYS A 110 -12.24 0.82 10.09
N LYS A 111 -12.37 1.14 11.38
CA LYS A 111 -11.80 0.31 12.44
C LYS A 111 -12.62 -0.97 12.57
N GLY A 112 -11.94 -2.11 12.59
CA GLY A 112 -12.58 -3.39 12.85
C GLY A 112 -13.18 -3.36 14.25
N GLY A 113 -14.51 -3.45 14.34
CA GLY A 113 -15.15 -3.58 15.63
C GLY A 113 -14.72 -4.90 16.25
N ASN A 114 -14.05 -4.85 17.40
CA ASN A 114 -14.15 -5.95 18.35
C ASN A 114 -15.62 -6.03 18.73
N ARG A 115 -16.32 -7.04 18.22
CA ARG A 115 -17.52 -7.51 18.91
C ARG A 115 -17.02 -8.04 20.26
N VAL A 116 -17.18 -7.21 21.28
CA VAL A 116 -17.08 -7.60 22.69
C VAL A 116 -18.20 -8.60 22.98
#